data_AF-A0A7X1TNB8-F1
#
_entry.id   AF-A0A7X1TNB8-F1
#
_cell.length_a   1.000
_cell.length_b   1.000
_cell.length_c   1.000
_cell.angle_alpha   90.00
_cell.angle_beta   90.00
_cell.angle_gamma   90.00
#
_symmetry.space_group_name_H-M   'P 1'
#
loop_
_entity.id
_entity.type
_entity.pdbx_description
1 polymer ?
#
loop_
_entity_poly.entity_id
_entity_poly.type
_entity_poly.pdbx_seq_one_letter_code
_entity_poly.pdbx_strand_id
1 'polypeptide(L)'
;MDSGGEGGSSRPGGGAGDDVLAIQAALTRHAESLTDVRRQALSVSLLSWDSPAGGAFRTYLAERCSELSGTIELLHSAARLLGEYGRLVRVAEALQRGAGL
;
A
#
# COMPACT_ATOMS: atom_id res chain seq x y z
N MET A 1 19.80 -36.70 -5.80
CA MET A 1 19.65 -35.23 -5.91
C MET A 1 18.50 -34.89 -4.99
N ASP A 2 18.86 -34.33 -3.85
CA ASP A 2 18.00 -34.14 -2.69
C ASP A 2 17.01 -32.99 -2.94
N SER A 3 15.77 -33.19 -2.54
CA SER A 3 14.74 -32.16 -2.48
C SER A 3 14.92 -31.34 -1.20
N GLY A 4 14.79 -30.02 -1.29
CA GLY A 4 14.64 -29.15 -0.12
C GLY A 4 14.62 -27.70 -0.60
N GLY A 5 13.63 -26.89 -0.31
CA GLY A 5 12.59 -26.95 0.71
C GLY A 5 12.29 -25.49 1.03
N GLU A 6 11.03 -25.10 0.93
CA GLU A 6 10.53 -23.74 1.00
C GLU A 6 10.97 -22.99 2.28
N GLY A 7 11.45 -21.77 2.10
CA GLY A 7 11.73 -20.82 3.18
C GLY A 7 10.64 -19.75 3.31
N GLY A 8 9.37 -20.16 3.32
CA GLY A 8 8.27 -19.29 3.72
C GLY A 8 8.40 -18.96 5.20
N SER A 9 8.94 -17.78 5.51
CA SER A 9 9.08 -17.30 6.89
C SER A 9 7.71 -16.94 7.47
N SER A 10 6.92 -17.95 7.85
CA SER A 10 5.78 -17.78 8.73
C SER A 10 6.30 -17.36 10.10
N ARG A 11 6.01 -16.12 10.53
CA ARG A 11 6.28 -15.69 11.91
C ARG A 11 5.46 -16.58 12.85
N PRO A 12 6.04 -17.06 13.97
CA PRO A 12 5.31 -17.89 14.90
C PRO A 12 4.31 -17.02 15.68
N GLY A 13 3.01 -17.20 15.43
CA GLY A 13 1.94 -16.76 16.33
C GLY A 13 0.87 -15.80 15.79
N GLY A 14 0.89 -15.40 14.52
CA GLY A 14 -0.20 -14.59 13.92
C GLY A 14 -1.21 -15.46 13.18
N GLY A 15 -2.51 -15.25 13.40
CA GLY A 15 -3.55 -15.86 12.56
C GLY A 15 -3.49 -15.28 11.13
N ALA A 16 -4.10 -15.96 10.15
CA ALA A 16 -4.24 -15.45 8.79
C ALA A 16 -4.95 -14.07 8.78
N GLY A 17 -5.85 -13.83 9.74
CA GLY A 17 -6.47 -12.51 9.92
C GLY A 17 -5.48 -11.41 10.32
N ASP A 18 -4.44 -11.74 11.08
CA ASP A 18 -3.37 -10.81 11.45
C ASP A 18 -2.43 -10.53 10.28
N ASP A 19 -2.12 -11.54 9.47
CA ASP A 19 -1.30 -11.36 8.26
C ASP A 19 -1.98 -10.44 7.24
N VAL A 20 -3.29 -10.63 7.01
CA VAL A 20 -4.07 -9.74 6.14
C VAL A 20 -4.05 -8.29 6.64
N LEU A 21 -4.17 -8.08 7.95
CA LEU A 21 -4.14 -6.74 8.53
C LEU A 21 -2.73 -6.12 8.52
N ALA A 22 -1.69 -6.94 8.60
CA ALA A 22 -0.32 -6.49 8.38
C ALA A 22 -0.11 -5.97 6.95
N ILE A 23 -0.66 -6.67 5.94
CA ILE A 23 -0.65 -6.21 4.54
C ILE A 23 -1.46 -4.91 4.39
N GLN A 24 -2.66 -4.82 4.98
CA GLN A 24 -3.46 -3.59 4.99
C GLN A 24 -2.67 -2.40 5.56
N ALA A 25 -1.97 -2.60 6.67
CA ALA A 25 -1.14 -1.56 7.28
C ALA A 25 0.04 -1.17 6.39
N ALA A 26 0.67 -2.13 5.70
CA ALA A 26 1.74 -1.86 4.75
C ALA A 26 1.27 -1.02 3.55
N LEU A 27 0.12 -1.37 2.94
CA LEU A 27 -0.45 -0.60 1.85
C LEU A 27 -0.79 0.83 2.27
N THR A 28 -1.32 1.00 3.48
CA THR A 28 -1.64 2.32 4.04
C THR A 28 -0.38 3.19 4.16
N ARG A 29 0.70 2.65 4.73
CA ARG A 29 1.99 3.36 4.83
C ARG A 29 2.58 3.70 3.46
N HIS A 30 2.44 2.81 2.47
CA HIS A 30 2.89 3.10 1.11
C HIS A 30 2.09 4.23 0.47
N ALA A 31 0.76 4.25 0.64
CA ALA A 31 -0.09 5.33 0.13
C ALA A 31 0.26 6.69 0.77
N GLU A 32 0.54 6.70 2.07
CA GLU A 32 1.00 7.90 2.80
C GLU A 32 2.35 8.40 2.26
N SER A 33 3.33 7.50 2.11
CA SER A 33 4.65 7.84 1.56
C SER A 33 4.56 8.41 0.14
N LEU A 34 3.74 7.82 -0.72
CA LEU A 34 3.51 8.33 -2.07
C LEU A 34 2.78 9.67 -2.07
N THR A 35 1.88 9.90 -1.12
CA THR A 35 1.20 11.18 -0.94
C THR A 35 2.19 12.29 -0.60
N ASP A 36 3.16 12.02 0.27
CA ASP A 36 4.22 12.96 0.61
C ASP A 36 5.14 13.25 -0.59
N VAL A 37 5.53 12.21 -1.35
CA VAL A 37 6.27 12.38 -2.61
C VAL A 37 5.50 13.26 -3.59
N ARG A 38 4.20 13.01 -3.77
CA ARG A 38 3.33 13.83 -4.64
C ARG A 38 3.28 15.28 -4.18
N ARG A 39 3.13 15.52 -2.87
CA ARG A 39 3.11 16.87 -2.29
C ARG A 39 4.44 17.58 -2.56
N GLN A 40 5.56 16.91 -2.34
CA GLN A 40 6.88 17.48 -2.58
C GLN A 40 7.09 17.80 -4.06
N ALA A 41 6.71 16.88 -4.96
CA ALA A 41 6.76 17.09 -6.40
C ALA A 41 5.93 18.32 -6.83
N LEU A 42 4.69 18.44 -6.35
CA LEU A 42 3.85 19.60 -6.65
C LEU A 42 4.45 20.91 -6.12
N SER A 43 5.12 20.89 -4.97
CA SER A 43 5.78 22.10 -4.45
C SER A 43 6.88 22.63 -5.38
N VAL A 44 7.62 21.73 -6.06
CA VAL A 44 8.66 22.11 -7.03
C VAL A 44 8.04 22.79 -8.26
N SER A 45 6.81 22.45 -8.62
CA SER A 45 6.09 23.07 -9.74
C SER A 45 5.71 24.55 -9.49
N LEU A 46 5.79 25.01 -8.24
CA LEU A 46 5.52 26.40 -7.82
C LEU A 46 6.73 27.32 -7.94
N LEU A 47 7.93 26.78 -8.17
CA LEU A 47 9.13 27.57 -8.43
C LEU A 47 9.02 28.28 -9.78
N SER A 48 9.75 29.39 -9.96
CA SER A 48 9.82 30.08 -11.24
C SER A 48 10.62 29.26 -12.25
N TRP A 49 9.98 28.92 -13.37
CA TRP A 49 10.53 28.07 -14.43
C TRP A 49 10.40 28.81 -15.78
N ASP A 50 11.13 29.92 -15.93
CA ASP A 50 10.93 30.90 -17.02
C ASP A 50 11.53 30.49 -18.37
N SER A 51 11.83 29.21 -18.56
CA SER A 51 12.35 28.67 -19.83
C SER A 51 11.39 27.66 -20.45
N PRO A 52 11.46 27.44 -21.78
CA PRO A 52 10.69 26.39 -22.44
C PRO A 52 10.90 25.00 -21.81
N ALA A 53 12.14 24.71 -21.39
CA ALA A 53 12.47 23.46 -20.68
C ALA A 53 11.76 23.40 -19.31
N GLY A 54 11.69 24.51 -18.59
CA GLY A 54 10.95 24.63 -17.34
C GLY A 54 9.44 24.42 -17.52
N GLY A 55 8.86 24.97 -18.59
CA GLY A 55 7.46 24.72 -18.97
C GLY A 55 7.19 23.24 -19.23
N ALA A 56 8.03 22.58 -20.02
CA ALA A 56 7.93 21.14 -20.30
C ALA A 56 8.06 20.29 -19.03
N PHE A 57 9.00 20.65 -18.14
CA PHE A 57 9.18 19.98 -16.85
C PHE A 57 7.91 20.08 -15.97
N ARG A 58 7.29 21.26 -15.87
CA ARG A 58 6.06 21.44 -15.08
C ARG A 58 4.90 20.60 -15.62
N THR A 59 4.72 20.55 -16.94
CA THR A 59 3.71 19.70 -17.58
C THR A 59 3.95 18.22 -17.25
N TYR A 60 5.17 17.74 -17.46
CA TYR A 60 5.55 16.36 -17.14
C TYR A 60 5.30 16.03 -15.66
N LEU A 61 5.70 16.94 -14.76
CA LEU A 61 5.54 16.73 -13.33
C LEU A 61 4.06 16.66 -12.91
N ALA A 62 3.21 17.49 -13.51
CA ALA A 62 1.76 17.44 -13.29
C ALA A 62 1.15 16.11 -13.76
N GLU A 63 1.54 15.61 -14.93
CA GLU A 63 1.11 14.30 -15.42
C GLU A 63 1.54 13.17 -14.50
N ARG A 64 2.82 13.15 -14.07
CA ARG A 64 3.31 12.16 -13.11
C ARG A 64 2.57 12.22 -11.77
N CYS A 65 2.25 13.42 -11.28
CA CYS A 65 1.48 13.60 -10.05
C CYS A 65 0.02 13.10 -10.20
N SER A 66 -0.57 13.25 -11.39
CA SER A 66 -1.90 12.71 -11.70
C SER A 66 -1.90 11.18 -11.66
N GLU A 67 -0.96 10.54 -12.36
CA GLU A 67 -0.81 9.07 -12.34
C GLU A 67 -0.54 8.53 -10.93
N LEU A 68 0.31 9.23 -10.17
CA LEU A 68 0.61 8.89 -8.78
C LEU A 68 -0.65 8.98 -7.89
N SER A 69 -1.54 9.93 -8.16
CA SER A 69 -2.83 10.05 -7.47
C SER A 69 -3.70 8.81 -7.67
N GLY A 70 -3.79 8.31 -8.91
CA GLY A 70 -4.52 7.07 -9.20
C GLY A 70 -3.93 5.85 -8.47
N THR A 71 -2.60 5.77 -8.36
CA THR A 71 -1.93 4.69 -7.61
C THR A 71 -2.23 4.77 -6.10
N ILE A 72 -2.20 5.98 -5.52
CA ILE A 72 -2.55 6.22 -4.12
C ILE A 72 -4.00 5.78 -3.84
N GLU A 73 -4.94 6.11 -4.73
CA GLU A 73 -6.34 5.69 -4.61
C GLU A 73 -6.51 4.16 -4.66
N LEU A 74 -5.79 3.49 -5.56
CA LEU A 74 -5.80 2.02 -5.65
C LEU A 74 -5.26 1.38 -4.37
N LEU A 75 -4.17 1.91 -3.81
CA LEU A 75 -3.60 1.41 -2.55
C LEU A 75 -4.58 1.59 -1.37
N HIS A 76 -5.24 2.73 -1.27
CA HIS A 76 -6.26 2.96 -0.24
C HIS A 76 -7.48 2.04 -0.42
N SER A 77 -7.94 1.84 -1.66
CA SER A 77 -9.04 0.93 -1.96
C SER A 77 -8.69 -0.51 -1.57
N ALA A 78 -7.49 -0.98 -1.95
CA ALA A 78 -6.99 -2.31 -1.59
C ALA A 78 -6.83 -2.46 -0.06
N ALA A 79 -6.27 -1.46 0.62
CA ALA A 79 -6.14 -1.46 2.08
C ALA A 79 -7.52 -1.54 2.77
N ARG A 80 -8.53 -0.82 2.28
CA ARG A 80 -9.90 -0.89 2.83
C ARG A 80 -10.49 -2.30 2.66
N LEU A 81 -10.37 -2.88 1.46
CA LEU A 81 -10.87 -4.24 1.19
C LEU A 81 -10.16 -5.29 2.06
N LEU A 82 -8.84 -5.20 2.22
CA LEU A 82 -8.09 -6.07 3.11
C LEU A 82 -8.47 -5.87 4.58
N GLY A 83 -8.77 -4.65 5.01
CA GLY A 83 -9.26 -4.37 6.35
C GLY A 83 -10.61 -5.02 6.64
N GLU A 84 -11.53 -4.99 5.67
CA GLU A 84 -12.81 -5.69 5.75
C GLU A 84 -12.62 -7.21 5.79
N TYR A 85 -11.82 -7.74 4.86
CA TYR A 85 -11.50 -9.17 4.77
C TYR A 85 -10.80 -9.71 6.02
N GLY A 86 -9.77 -9.03 6.52
CA GLY A 86 -9.00 -9.47 7.68
C GLY A 86 -9.84 -9.53 8.96
N ARG A 87 -10.82 -8.62 9.11
CA ARG A 87 -11.79 -8.70 10.21
C ARG A 87 -12.66 -9.95 10.10
N LEU A 88 -13.15 -10.29 8.92
CA LEU A 88 -13.95 -11.51 8.72
C LEU A 88 -13.14 -12.78 9.02
N VAL A 89 -11.87 -12.82 8.60
CA VAL A 89 -10.98 -13.94 8.91
C VAL A 89 -10.76 -14.07 10.42
N ARG A 90 -10.47 -12.97 11.13
CA ARG A 90 -10.33 -13.01 12.59
C ARG A 90 -11.59 -13.51 13.31
N VAL A 91 -12.77 -13.11 12.82
CA VAL A 91 -14.05 -13.59 13.37
C VAL A 91 -14.17 -15.11 13.14
N ALA A 92 -13.86 -15.60 11.94
CA ALA A 92 -13.87 -17.02 11.64
C ALA A 92 -12.87 -17.81 12.52
N GLU A 93 -11.65 -17.30 12.69
CA GLU A 93 -10.62 -17.89 13.56
C GLU A 93 -11.04 -17.91 15.04
N ALA A 94 -11.76 -16.88 15.50
CA ALA A 94 -12.29 -16.84 16.87
C ALA A 94 -13.42 -17.86 17.07
N LEU A 95 -14.31 -18.00 16.08
CA LEU A 95 -15.37 -19.01 16.10
C LEU A 95 -14.81 -20.44 16.08
N GLN A 96 -13.79 -20.69 15.26
CA GLN A 96 -13.12 -21.99 15.20
C GLN A 96 -12.49 -22.36 16.54
N ARG A 97 -11.72 -21.44 17.14
CA ARG A 97 -11.12 -21.63 18.47
C ARG A 97 -12.17 -21.86 19.56
N GLY A 98 -13.30 -21.15 19.50
CA GLY A 98 -14.42 -21.33 20.44
C GLY A 98 -15.14 -22.67 20.29
N ALA A 99 -15.10 -23.28 19.10
CA ALA A 99 -15.65 -24.61 18.83
C ALA A 99 -14.69 -25.76 19.21
N GLY A 100 -13.47 -25.46 19.66
CA GLY A 100 -12.44 -26.47 19.97
C GLY A 100 -11.83 -27.13 18.73
N LEU A 101 -11.98 -26.50 17.56
CA LEU A 101 -11.32 -26.84 16.29
C LEU A 101 -10.12 -25.93 16.05
#